data_AF-A0A7S4FEX7-F1
#
_entry.id   AF-A0A7S4FEX7-F1
#
_cell.length_a   1.000
_cell.length_b   1.000
_cell.length_c   1.000
_cell.angle_alpha   90.00
_cell.angle_beta   90.00
_cell.angle_gamma   90.00
#
_symmetry.space_group_name_H-M   'P 1'
#
loop_
_entity.id
_entity.type
_entity.pdbx_description
1 polymer ?
#
loop_
_entity_poly.entity_id
_entity_poly.type
_entity_poly.pdbx_seq_one_letter_code
_entity_poly.pdbx_strand_id
1 'polypeptide(L)'
;ERFRGLVAKSNRLEGDQSMHWNNGGWCLATDACGNPIPGRLHKIQGLFVEEPTELELAQRRSIITKVAQLLDVGDDELDVFGSKFFPAFPGGTTVGWHQDAYFFGTSAGQKVISCAVYLEATDAENGCLQVLPGSHLHGEIVPHAPGTGIWSQGEWAEVDSDKA
;
A
#
# COMPACT_ATOMS: atom_id res chain seq x y z
N GLU A 1 1.47 -27.13 4.12
CA GLU A 1 0.57 -26.41 3.20
C GLU A 1 0.01 -25.13 3.87
N ARG A 2 0.86 -24.15 4.24
CA ARG A 2 0.50 -23.05 5.17
C ARG A 2 0.00 -21.76 4.48
N PHE A 3 -0.06 -21.74 3.15
CA PHE A 3 -0.29 -20.50 2.38
C PHE A 3 -1.33 -20.65 1.24
N ARG A 4 -2.11 -21.74 1.23
CA ARG A 4 -3.09 -22.01 0.15
C ARG A 4 -4.29 -21.03 0.10
N GLY A 5 -4.51 -20.23 1.15
CA GLY A 5 -5.58 -19.22 1.20
C GLY A 5 -5.18 -17.79 0.81
N LEU A 6 -3.87 -17.52 0.64
CA LEU A 6 -3.31 -16.16 0.47
C LEU A 6 -3.54 -15.54 -0.91
N VAL A 7 -4.00 -16.33 -1.88
CA VAL A 7 -4.13 -15.93 -3.28
C VAL A 7 -5.54 -16.22 -3.79
N ALA A 8 -6.55 -15.93 -2.96
CA ALA A 8 -7.92 -15.94 -3.44
C ALA A 8 -8.30 -14.53 -3.88
N LYS A 9 -8.65 -14.36 -5.17
CA LYS A 9 -9.31 -13.15 -5.69
C LYS A 9 -10.56 -12.75 -4.88
N SER A 10 -11.07 -13.64 -4.04
CA SER A 10 -12.26 -13.50 -3.20
C SER A 10 -12.05 -12.78 -1.86
N ASN A 11 -10.83 -12.45 -1.45
CA ASN A 11 -10.63 -11.63 -0.23
C ASN A 11 -10.77 -10.12 -0.49
N ARG A 12 -11.27 -9.70 -1.67
CA ARG A 12 -11.85 -8.36 -1.79
C ARG A 12 -13.03 -8.32 -0.83
N LEU A 13 -12.96 -7.47 0.19
CA LEU A 13 -14.15 -7.09 0.96
C LEU A 13 -15.24 -6.74 -0.06
N GLU A 14 -16.32 -7.52 -0.07
CA GLU A 14 -17.49 -7.29 -0.92
C GLU A 14 -18.07 -5.93 -0.55
N GLY A 15 -17.66 -4.87 -1.25
CA GLY A 15 -18.06 -3.52 -0.89
C GLY A 15 -17.66 -2.43 -1.88
N ASP A 16 -16.55 -2.58 -2.61
CA ASP A 16 -16.15 -1.55 -3.59
C ASP A 16 -16.30 -2.05 -5.03
N GLN A 17 -17.51 -1.84 -5.57
CA GLN A 17 -17.80 -1.95 -7.01
C GLN A 17 -17.69 -0.59 -7.72
N SER A 18 -17.08 0.43 -7.11
CA SER A 18 -16.92 1.73 -7.76
C SER A 18 -15.62 1.78 -8.57
N MET A 19 -15.81 1.65 -9.89
CA MET A 19 -14.91 1.99 -10.98
C MET A 19 -13.90 0.94 -11.50
N HIS A 20 -14.06 0.64 -12.79
CA HIS A 20 -13.53 -0.48 -13.56
C HIS A 20 -12.04 -0.38 -13.99
N TRP A 21 -11.16 0.30 -13.25
CA TRP A 21 -9.76 0.48 -13.69
C TRP A 21 -8.82 -0.68 -13.31
N ASN A 22 -9.30 -1.67 -12.56
CA ASN A 22 -8.47 -2.62 -11.81
C ASN A 22 -8.77 -4.10 -12.09
N ASN A 23 -9.18 -4.43 -13.32
CA ASN A 23 -9.51 -5.80 -13.69
C ASN A 23 -8.22 -6.57 -14.04
N GLY A 24 -7.45 -6.93 -13.01
CA GLY A 24 -6.21 -7.71 -13.13
C GLY A 24 -5.10 -7.31 -12.16
N GLY A 25 -5.30 -6.31 -11.29
CA GLY A 25 -4.26 -5.85 -10.36
C GLY A 25 -3.26 -4.85 -10.96
N TRP A 26 -3.11 -4.78 -12.28
CA TRP A 26 -2.22 -3.83 -12.95
C TRP A 26 -2.88 -2.46 -13.12
N CYS A 27 -2.28 -1.42 -12.55
CA CYS A 27 -2.72 -0.03 -12.67
C CYS A 27 -1.70 0.78 -13.47
N LEU A 28 -2.12 1.46 -14.55
CA LEU A 28 -1.27 2.35 -15.33
C LEU A 28 -1.31 3.78 -14.78
N ALA A 29 -0.23 4.52 -14.96
CA ALA A 29 -0.21 5.96 -14.69
C ALA A 29 -1.13 6.69 -15.66
N THR A 30 -1.66 7.85 -15.27
CA THR A 30 -2.54 8.66 -16.10
C THR A 30 -1.90 9.98 -16.52
N ASP A 31 -2.33 10.50 -17.66
CA ASP A 31 -2.03 11.86 -18.09
C ASP A 31 -2.81 12.90 -17.26
N ALA A 32 -2.60 14.19 -17.56
CA ALA A 32 -3.28 15.30 -16.87
C ALA A 32 -4.81 15.30 -17.03
N CYS A 33 -5.33 14.59 -18.04
CA CYS A 33 -6.75 14.43 -18.30
C CYS A 33 -7.33 13.16 -17.65
N GLY A 34 -6.51 12.35 -16.97
CA GLY A 34 -6.91 11.09 -16.35
C GLY A 34 -6.89 9.89 -17.30
N ASN A 35 -6.37 10.02 -18.52
CA ASN A 35 -6.28 8.88 -19.44
C ASN A 35 -5.07 7.99 -19.11
N PRO A 36 -5.20 6.66 -19.13
CA PRO A 36 -4.06 5.76 -18.95
C PRO A 36 -2.96 5.98 -19.99
N ILE A 37 -1.71 6.02 -19.55
CA ILE A 37 -0.52 6.11 -20.41
C ILE A 37 -0.06 4.68 -20.75
N PRO A 38 -0.12 4.25 -22.02
CA PRO A 38 0.30 2.91 -22.41
C PRO A 38 1.75 2.60 -22.02
N GLY A 39 1.98 1.42 -21.45
CA GLY A 39 3.31 0.97 -21.03
C GLY A 39 3.86 1.64 -19.76
N ARG A 40 3.12 2.58 -19.15
CA ARG A 40 3.54 3.25 -17.93
C ARG A 40 2.87 2.64 -16.70
N LEU A 41 3.48 1.60 -16.14
CA LEU A 41 2.99 0.97 -14.91
C LEU A 41 3.07 1.97 -13.73
N HIS A 42 2.01 2.06 -12.95
CA HIS A 42 1.94 2.87 -11.72
C HIS A 42 1.93 1.99 -10.47
N LYS A 43 1.19 0.88 -10.52
CA LYS A 43 1.06 -0.05 -9.39
C LYS A 43 0.68 -1.44 -9.87
N ILE A 44 1.12 -2.47 -9.15
CA ILE A 44 0.49 -3.80 -9.17
C ILE A 44 -0.15 -4.02 -7.81
N GLN A 45 -1.47 -4.18 -7.78
CA GLN A 45 -2.27 -4.56 -6.62
C GLN A 45 -2.34 -6.08 -6.54
N GLY A 46 -1.97 -6.65 -5.40
CA GLY A 46 -1.87 -8.09 -5.21
C GLY A 46 -0.61 -8.67 -5.86
N LEU A 47 0.56 -8.06 -5.62
CA LEU A 47 1.84 -8.53 -6.20
C LEU A 47 2.04 -10.04 -6.04
N PHE A 48 1.75 -10.61 -4.87
CA PHE A 48 1.95 -12.05 -4.64
C PHE A 48 0.94 -12.95 -5.37
N VAL A 49 -0.14 -12.37 -5.89
CA VAL A 49 -1.09 -13.06 -6.76
C VAL A 49 -0.57 -13.08 -8.19
N GLU A 50 -0.07 -11.93 -8.66
CA GLU A 50 0.43 -11.75 -10.02
C GLU A 50 1.82 -12.40 -10.21
N GLU A 51 2.69 -12.31 -9.20
CA GLU A 51 4.05 -12.86 -9.15
C GLU A 51 4.29 -13.65 -7.85
N PRO A 52 3.86 -14.93 -7.77
CA PRO A 52 3.89 -15.72 -6.53
C PRO A 52 5.29 -15.96 -5.94
N THR A 53 6.34 -15.87 -6.75
CA THR A 53 7.73 -15.98 -6.27
C THR A 53 8.10 -14.84 -5.31
N GLU A 54 7.48 -13.67 -5.46
CA GLU A 54 7.71 -12.53 -4.57
C GLU A 54 7.16 -12.76 -3.15
N LEU A 55 6.30 -13.77 -2.95
CA LEU A 55 5.84 -14.16 -1.61
C LEU A 55 7.02 -14.60 -0.72
N GLU A 56 8.10 -15.11 -1.31
CA GLU A 56 9.32 -15.47 -0.58
C GLU A 56 9.91 -14.27 0.19
N LEU A 57 9.74 -13.05 -0.32
CA LEU A 57 10.15 -11.83 0.39
C LEU A 57 9.39 -11.69 1.71
N ALA A 58 8.06 -11.80 1.69
CA ALA A 58 7.24 -11.72 2.90
C ALA A 58 7.53 -12.88 3.89
N GLN A 59 8.00 -14.02 3.38
CA GLN A 59 8.34 -15.19 4.20
C GLN A 59 9.74 -15.11 4.82
N ARG A 60 10.55 -14.08 4.53
CA ARG A 60 11.87 -13.94 5.14
C ARG A 60 11.75 -13.81 6.65
N ARG A 61 12.45 -14.69 7.37
CA ARG A 61 12.46 -14.70 8.84
C ARG A 61 12.76 -13.33 9.46
N SER A 62 13.65 -12.55 8.87
CA SER A 62 13.97 -11.20 9.36
C SER A 62 12.77 -10.25 9.34
N ILE A 63 11.85 -10.41 8.37
CA ILE A 63 10.61 -9.62 8.28
C ILE A 63 9.59 -10.17 9.28
N ILE A 64 9.29 -11.48 9.21
CA ILE A 64 8.33 -12.15 10.10
C ILE A 64 8.63 -11.84 11.56
N THR A 65 9.86 -12.13 12.01
CA THR A 65 10.23 -11.92 13.42
C THR A 65 10.14 -10.46 13.83
N LYS A 66 10.49 -9.50 12.95
CA LYS A 66 10.38 -8.07 13.27
C LYS A 66 8.93 -7.63 13.38
N VAL A 67 8.06 -8.08 12.47
CA VAL A 67 6.62 -7.75 12.48
C VAL A 67 5.94 -8.38 13.70
N ALA A 68 6.23 -9.63 14.00
CA ALA A 68 5.72 -10.33 15.19
C ALA A 68 6.09 -9.58 16.48
N GLN A 69 7.34 -9.14 16.61
CA GLN A 69 7.80 -8.31 17.73
C GLN A 69 7.08 -6.96 17.83
N LEU A 70 6.84 -6.28 16.71
CA LEU A 70 6.15 -4.98 16.70
C LEU A 70 4.66 -5.11 17.04
N LEU A 71 4.04 -6.22 16.67
CA LEU A 71 2.63 -6.51 16.95
C LEU A 71 2.41 -7.14 18.34
N ASP A 72 3.48 -7.66 18.96
CA ASP A 72 3.46 -8.44 20.19
C ASP A 72 2.64 -9.73 20.05
N VAL A 73 2.97 -10.54 19.03
CA VAL A 73 2.32 -11.82 18.68
C VAL A 73 3.35 -12.89 18.31
N GLY A 74 2.93 -14.15 18.18
CA GLY A 74 3.77 -15.23 17.66
C GLY A 74 4.03 -15.13 16.15
N ASP A 75 5.19 -15.62 15.69
CA ASP A 75 5.55 -15.72 14.27
C ASP A 75 4.51 -16.50 13.44
N ASP A 76 3.79 -17.44 14.08
CA ASP A 76 2.75 -18.26 13.49
C ASP A 76 1.35 -17.64 13.47
N GLU A 77 1.19 -16.47 14.07
CA GLU A 77 -0.06 -15.71 14.12
C GLU A 77 -0.15 -14.62 13.05
N LEU A 78 0.92 -14.43 12.26
CA LEU A 78 0.96 -13.44 11.19
C LEU A 78 0.28 -13.94 9.91
N ASP A 79 -0.46 -13.04 9.27
CA ASP A 79 -1.02 -13.22 7.94
C ASP A 79 -0.72 -11.99 7.05
N VAL A 80 -0.77 -12.17 5.73
CA VAL A 80 -0.59 -11.08 4.76
C VAL A 80 -1.95 -10.61 4.28
N PHE A 81 -2.35 -9.42 4.74
CA PHE A 81 -3.59 -8.77 4.32
C PHE A 81 -3.60 -8.37 2.83
N GLY A 82 -2.45 -7.94 2.31
CA GLY A 82 -2.32 -7.55 0.91
C GLY A 82 -0.89 -7.23 0.53
N SER A 83 -0.62 -7.24 -0.77
CA SER A 83 0.68 -6.87 -1.33
C SER A 83 0.50 -5.88 -2.48
N LYS A 84 1.45 -4.96 -2.63
CA LYS A 84 1.44 -3.94 -3.68
C LYS A 84 2.87 -3.74 -4.18
N PHE A 85 3.03 -3.51 -5.47
CA PHE A 85 4.30 -3.08 -6.08
C PHE A 85 4.13 -1.70 -6.69
N PHE A 86 5.08 -0.80 -6.44
CA PHE A 86 5.05 0.58 -6.90
C PHE A 86 6.35 0.91 -7.63
N PRO A 87 6.38 0.83 -8.98
CA PRO A 87 7.52 1.27 -9.74
C PRO A 87 7.57 2.80 -9.80
N ALA A 88 8.47 3.40 -9.00
CA ALA A 88 8.70 4.84 -8.96
C ALA A 88 9.58 5.29 -10.15
N PHE A 89 9.00 5.33 -11.35
CA PHE A 89 9.75 5.76 -12.53
C PHE A 89 10.03 7.27 -12.55
N PRO A 90 11.13 7.74 -13.18
CA PRO A 90 11.41 9.17 -13.37
C PRO A 90 10.25 9.91 -14.04
N GLY A 91 9.81 11.02 -13.46
CA GLY A 91 8.60 11.74 -13.89
C GLY A 91 7.29 11.09 -13.42
N GLY A 92 7.35 10.18 -12.46
CA GLY A 92 6.19 9.65 -11.73
C GLY A 92 5.59 10.69 -10.79
N THR A 93 4.49 10.30 -10.13
CA THR A 93 3.75 11.17 -9.21
C THR A 93 4.03 10.79 -7.76
N THR A 94 4.08 11.79 -6.89
CA THR A 94 4.13 11.58 -5.44
C THR A 94 2.76 11.16 -4.92
N VAL A 95 2.77 10.21 -3.97
CA VAL A 95 1.58 9.80 -3.21
C VAL A 95 1.32 10.86 -2.14
N GLY A 96 0.10 11.40 -2.06
CA GLY A 96 -0.25 12.36 -1.03
C GLY A 96 -0.21 11.77 0.38
N TRP A 97 -0.19 12.63 1.40
CA TRP A 97 -0.33 12.19 2.79
C TRP A 97 -1.63 11.40 2.96
N HIS A 98 -1.57 10.28 3.66
CA HIS A 98 -2.73 9.43 3.91
C HIS A 98 -2.47 8.49 5.09
N GLN A 99 -3.52 7.83 5.56
CA GLN A 99 -3.45 6.74 6.53
C GLN A 99 -3.92 5.44 5.87
N ASP A 100 -3.08 4.41 5.87
CA ASP A 100 -3.46 3.08 5.36
C ASP A 100 -4.75 2.53 6.02
N ALA A 101 -4.91 2.78 7.32
CA ALA A 101 -6.09 2.38 8.09
C ALA A 101 -7.41 3.00 7.58
N TYR A 102 -7.37 4.18 6.94
CA TYR A 102 -8.53 4.77 6.27
C TYR A 102 -9.05 3.86 5.16
N PHE A 103 -8.14 3.33 4.33
CA PHE A 103 -8.48 2.49 3.19
C PHE A 103 -8.80 1.05 3.56
N PHE A 104 -8.22 0.54 4.64
CA PHE A 104 -8.43 -0.87 5.01
C PHE A 104 -9.76 -1.10 5.70
N GLY A 105 -10.44 -0.03 6.16
CA GLY A 105 -11.65 -0.16 6.96
C GLY A 105 -11.42 -0.95 8.25
N THR A 106 -10.17 -1.04 8.70
CA THR A 106 -9.79 -1.78 9.91
C THR A 106 -10.39 -1.07 11.10
N SER A 107 -11.38 -1.70 11.73
CA SER A 107 -11.97 -1.21 12.97
C SER A 107 -10.91 -1.06 14.07
N ALA A 108 -11.16 -0.16 15.03
CA ALA A 108 -10.30 0.00 16.20
C ALA A 108 -10.03 -1.36 16.86
N GLY A 109 -8.78 -1.84 16.79
CA GLY A 109 -8.34 -3.13 17.34
C GLY A 109 -7.60 -4.03 16.35
N GLN A 110 -7.81 -3.88 15.04
CA GLN A 110 -7.01 -4.57 14.03
C GLN A 110 -5.68 -3.83 13.80
N LYS A 111 -4.57 -4.48 14.10
CA LYS A 111 -3.23 -3.93 13.86
C LYS A 111 -2.68 -4.49 12.55
N VAL A 112 -2.34 -3.60 11.63
CA VAL A 112 -1.69 -3.94 10.36
C VAL A 112 -0.34 -3.22 10.30
N ILE A 113 0.72 -3.95 9.91
CA ILE A 113 2.03 -3.36 9.64
C ILE A 113 2.30 -3.46 8.15
N SER A 114 2.37 -2.31 7.49
CA SER A 114 2.86 -2.20 6.11
C SER A 114 4.38 -2.29 6.11
N CYS A 115 4.94 -3.27 5.38
CA CYS A 115 6.38 -3.43 5.21
C CYS A 115 6.81 -2.88 3.85
N ALA A 116 7.40 -1.68 3.82
CA ALA A 116 7.99 -1.11 2.61
C ALA A 116 9.40 -1.70 2.38
N VAL A 117 9.59 -2.37 1.24
CA VAL A 117 10.88 -2.96 0.84
C VAL A 117 11.34 -2.28 -0.45
N TYR A 118 12.45 -1.55 -0.37
CA TYR A 118 13.08 -0.95 -1.55
C TYR A 118 13.91 -1.99 -2.29
N LEU A 119 13.70 -2.11 -3.60
CA LEU A 119 14.46 -3.00 -4.48
C LEU A 119 15.70 -2.31 -5.08
N GLU A 120 15.80 -1.00 -4.92
CA GLU A 120 16.92 -0.16 -5.34
C GLU A 120 17.28 0.83 -4.22
N ALA A 121 18.40 1.53 -4.35
CA ALA A 121 18.75 2.60 -3.43
C ALA A 121 17.74 3.75 -3.59
N THR A 122 17.08 4.14 -2.50
CA THR A 122 16.03 5.15 -2.51
C THR A 122 16.30 6.23 -1.47
N ASP A 123 16.13 7.48 -1.88
CA ASP A 123 16.26 8.69 -1.09
C ASP A 123 15.16 9.71 -1.45
N ALA A 124 15.28 10.94 -0.95
CA ALA A 124 14.30 11.98 -1.20
C ALA A 124 14.18 12.39 -2.68
N GLU A 125 15.22 12.19 -3.49
CA GLU A 125 15.24 12.59 -4.89
C GLU A 125 14.51 11.61 -5.80
N ASN A 126 14.45 10.32 -5.42
CA ASN A 126 13.78 9.27 -6.19
C ASN A 126 12.55 8.65 -5.49
N GLY A 127 12.05 9.27 -4.41
CA GLY A 127 10.73 8.98 -3.86
C GLY A 127 10.72 8.03 -2.66
N CYS A 128 11.64 8.20 -1.72
CA CYS A 128 11.58 7.50 -0.44
C CYS A 128 10.28 7.83 0.32
N LEU A 129 9.87 6.90 1.18
CA LEU A 129 8.70 7.03 2.03
C LEU A 129 8.96 8.14 3.03
N GLN A 130 7.96 9.01 3.18
CA GLN A 130 7.89 9.98 4.25
C GLN A 130 6.86 9.50 5.27
N VAL A 131 7.19 9.65 6.54
CA VAL A 131 6.30 9.31 7.67
C VAL A 131 6.26 10.48 8.62
N LEU A 132 5.10 10.71 9.23
CA LEU A 132 4.95 11.65 10.35
C LEU A 132 5.21 10.89 11.66
N PRO A 133 6.36 11.06 12.33
CA PRO A 133 6.70 10.28 13.52
C PRO A 133 5.66 10.47 14.64
N GLY A 134 5.28 9.38 15.32
CA GLY A 134 4.30 9.43 16.41
C GLY A 134 2.83 9.57 15.99
N SER A 135 2.52 9.84 14.71
CA SER A 135 1.13 9.98 14.23
C SER A 135 0.23 8.78 14.53
N HIS A 136 0.78 7.56 14.48
CA HIS A 136 0.08 6.31 14.82
C HIS A 136 -0.39 6.24 16.30
N LEU A 137 0.19 7.04 17.20
CA LEU A 137 -0.17 7.05 18.63
C LEU A 137 -1.49 7.77 18.91
N HIS A 138 -1.96 8.62 18.01
CA HIS A 138 -3.22 9.35 18.18
C HIS A 138 -4.44 8.44 18.00
N GLY A 139 -4.31 7.37 17.22
CA GLY A 139 -5.40 6.41 16.96
C GLY A 139 -6.59 6.97 16.16
N GLU A 140 -6.53 8.24 15.75
CA GLU A 140 -7.58 8.92 14.98
C GLU A 140 -7.34 8.78 13.48
N ILE A 141 -8.41 8.49 12.74
CA ILE A 141 -8.42 8.61 11.28
C ILE A 141 -8.87 10.03 10.94
N VAL A 142 -7.98 10.80 10.30
CA VAL A 142 -8.27 12.18 9.91
C VAL A 142 -9.08 12.22 8.61
N PRO A 143 -9.76 13.34 8.31
CA PRO A 143 -10.47 13.49 7.05
C PRO A 143 -9.55 13.28 5.85
N HIS A 144 -10.01 12.48 4.90
CA HIS A 144 -9.39 12.33 3.58
C HIS A 144 -10.34 12.92 2.53
N ALA A 145 -9.78 13.53 1.48
CA ALA A 145 -10.53 14.07 0.37
C ALA A 145 -10.03 13.50 -0.97
N PRO A 146 -10.90 13.28 -1.96
CA PRO A 146 -10.48 12.85 -3.29
C PRO A 146 -9.48 13.81 -3.90
N GLY A 147 -8.38 13.27 -4.41
CA GLY A 147 -7.42 14.05 -5.18
C GLY A 147 -7.98 14.50 -6.53
N THR A 148 -7.28 15.45 -7.16
CA THR A 148 -7.63 15.96 -8.49
C THR A 148 -6.43 15.90 -9.43
N GLY A 149 -6.68 15.97 -10.74
CA GLY A 149 -5.63 15.91 -11.76
C GLY A 149 -4.76 14.66 -11.64
N ILE A 150 -3.44 14.82 -11.60
CA ILE A 150 -2.48 13.71 -11.47
C ILE A 150 -2.58 12.93 -10.15
N TRP A 151 -3.29 13.47 -9.16
CA TRP A 151 -3.55 12.83 -7.86
C TRP A 151 -4.96 12.26 -7.74
N SER A 152 -5.75 12.21 -8.82
CA SER A 152 -7.12 11.70 -8.81
C SER A 152 -7.23 10.19 -8.50
N GLN A 153 -6.10 9.51 -8.33
CA GLN A 153 -5.99 8.07 -8.09
C GLN A 153 -6.12 7.69 -6.60
N GLY A 154 -6.32 8.67 -5.70
CA GLY A 154 -6.40 8.42 -4.28
C GLY A 154 -7.15 9.51 -3.51
N GLU A 155 -7.25 9.28 -2.21
CA GLU A 155 -7.80 10.22 -1.25
C GLU A 155 -6.69 10.61 -0.26
N TRP A 156 -6.60 11.89 0.05
CA TRP A 156 -5.45 12.46 0.73
C TRP A 156 -5.87 13.21 1.99
N ALA A 157 -5.08 13.06 3.04
CA ALA A 157 -5.18 13.83 4.27
C ALA A 157 -4.36 15.12 4.16
N GLU A 158 -4.84 16.19 4.78
CA GLU A 158 -4.02 17.38 4.98
C GLU A 158 -3.12 17.19 6.20
N VAL A 159 -1.83 17.46 6.03
CA VAL A 159 -0.83 17.43 7.10
C VAL A 159 -0.09 18.75 7.11
N ASP A 160 0.04 19.32 8.30
CA ASP A 160 0.94 20.45 8.53
C ASP A 160 2.38 19.94 8.49
N SER A 161 3.04 20.09 7.35
CA SER A 161 4.37 19.53 7.11
C SER A 161 5.45 20.15 8.01
N ASP A 162 5.19 21.30 8.62
CA ASP A 162 6.11 21.94 9.58
C ASP A 162 6.12 21.23 10.94
N LYS A 163 5.18 20.29 11.16
CA LYS A 163 5.12 19.41 12.34
C LYS A 163 5.60 17.99 12.03
N ALA A 164 6.10 17.74 10.82
CA ALA A 164 6.62 16.45 10.38
C ALA A 164 8.11 16.23 10.67
#